data_AF-A0A6J1X3I6-F1
#
_entry.id   AF-A0A6J1X3I6-F1
#
_cell.length_a   1.000
_cell.length_b   1.000
_cell.length_c   1.000
_cell.angle_alpha   90.00
_cell.angle_beta   90.00
_cell.angle_gamma   90.00
#
_symmetry.space_group_name_H-M   'P 1'
#
loop_
_entity.id
_entity.type
_entity.pdbx_description
1 polymer ?
#
loop_
_entity_poly.entity_id
_entity_poly.type
_entity_poly.pdbx_seq_one_letter_code
_entity_poly.pdbx_strand_id
1 'polypeptide(L)'
;MDNLKTSLDQYNNQLSMVNEALTTVQDHTERESLVALQSELQQLIQLTQESIDTAVPKDNATDKTIQNNNEKNDLDDEYALFMQEMAKTGVYDVDNREKPECSKENNQNESDSSDIEDELATLLGMKCAVYHTHKWGGQPSLHNAMVSAVIPRQDDDQFKDLQ
;
A
#
# COMPACT_ATOMS: atom_id res chain seq x y z
N MET A 1 -4.88 -10.15 17.94
CA MET A 1 -3.85 -9.50 18.77
C MET A 1 -3.38 -10.41 19.89
N ASP A 2 -4.27 -10.94 20.73
CA ASP A 2 -3.86 -11.79 21.88
C ASP A 2 -3.16 -13.08 21.46
N ASN A 3 -3.58 -13.67 20.33
CA ASN A 3 -2.93 -14.84 19.75
C ASN A 3 -1.46 -14.55 19.36
N LEU A 4 -1.20 -13.39 18.74
CA LEU A 4 0.13 -13.01 18.28
C LEU A 4 1.10 -12.71 19.44
N LYS A 5 0.60 -12.07 20.51
CA LYS A 5 1.37 -11.89 21.76
C LYS A 5 1.70 -13.22 22.42
N THR A 6 0.73 -14.14 22.46
CA THR A 6 0.95 -15.48 23.02
C THR A 6 1.98 -16.26 22.19
N SER A 7 1.94 -16.16 20.87
CA SER A 7 2.95 -16.74 19.97
C SER A 7 4.33 -16.14 20.19
N LEU A 8 4.42 -14.81 20.40
CA LEU A 8 5.69 -14.14 20.71
C LEU A 8 6.33 -14.69 21.99
N ASP A 9 5.54 -14.89 23.04
CA ASP A 9 6.03 -15.49 24.29
C ASP A 9 6.51 -16.93 24.08
N GLN A 10 5.81 -17.72 23.25
CA GLN A 10 6.22 -19.08 22.91
C GLN A 10 7.55 -19.11 22.15
N TYR A 11 7.75 -18.22 21.17
CA TYR A 11 8.99 -18.14 20.41
C TYR A 11 10.18 -17.72 21.29
N ASN A 12 9.97 -16.78 22.22
CA ASN A 12 11.00 -16.40 23.19
C ASN A 12 11.39 -17.57 24.11
N ASN A 13 10.41 -18.37 24.56
CA ASN A 13 10.69 -19.57 25.34
C ASN A 13 11.47 -20.61 24.53
N GLN A 14 11.09 -20.84 23.28
CA GLN A 14 11.82 -21.75 22.37
C GLN A 14 13.26 -21.27 22.13
N LEU A 15 13.47 -19.97 21.94
CA LEU A 15 14.80 -19.38 21.79
C LEU A 15 15.66 -19.61 23.04
N SER A 16 15.08 -19.49 24.24
CA SER A 16 15.77 -19.81 25.49
C SER A 16 16.20 -21.27 25.55
N MET A 17 15.33 -22.20 25.15
CA MET A 17 15.65 -23.63 25.11
C MET A 17 16.77 -23.95 24.10
N VAL A 18 16.76 -23.31 22.93
CA VAL A 18 17.82 -23.47 21.92
C VAL A 18 19.15 -22.93 22.43
N ASN A 19 19.13 -21.79 23.12
CA ASN A 19 20.34 -21.23 23.74
C ASN A 19 20.92 -22.18 24.80
N GLU A 20 20.07 -22.80 25.63
CA GLU A 20 20.49 -23.80 26.60
C GLU A 20 21.08 -25.05 25.92
N ALA A 21 20.42 -25.57 24.88
CA ALA A 21 20.92 -26.70 24.10
C ALA A 21 22.29 -26.41 23.46
N LEU A 22 22.50 -25.19 22.96
CA LEU A 22 23.80 -24.74 22.42
C LEU A 22 24.94 -24.75 23.44
N THR A 23 24.64 -24.66 24.74
CA THR A 23 25.68 -24.76 25.80
C THR A 23 26.08 -26.19 26.11
N THR A 24 25.19 -27.17 25.86
CA THR A 24 25.40 -28.57 26.23
C THR A 24 25.82 -29.45 25.05
N VAL A 25 25.51 -29.03 23.82
CA VAL A 25 25.82 -29.79 22.60
C VAL A 25 27.33 -29.86 22.35
N GLN A 26 27.82 -31.07 22.07
CA GLN A 26 29.23 -31.33 21.74
C GLN A 26 29.43 -31.62 20.25
N ASP A 27 28.38 -32.09 19.57
CA ASP A 27 28.45 -32.36 18.13
C ASP A 27 28.45 -31.06 17.32
N HIS A 28 29.34 -30.98 16.34
CA HIS A 28 29.54 -29.78 15.53
C HIS A 28 28.37 -29.55 14.56
N THR A 29 27.86 -30.61 13.94
CA THR A 29 26.78 -30.54 12.95
C THR A 29 25.45 -30.16 13.61
N GLU A 30 25.17 -30.76 14.77
CA GLU A 30 24.02 -30.41 15.59
C GLU A 30 24.12 -28.95 16.07
N ARG A 31 25.32 -28.50 16.48
CA ARG A 31 25.55 -27.11 16.87
C ARG A 31 25.29 -26.13 15.72
N GLU A 32 25.75 -26.41 14.51
CA GLU A 32 25.47 -25.57 13.34
C GLU A 32 23.95 -25.48 13.06
N SER A 33 23.26 -26.62 13.17
CA SER A 33 21.81 -26.69 13.00
C SER A 33 21.07 -25.86 14.06
N LEU A 34 21.53 -25.91 15.32
CA LEU A 34 20.98 -25.12 16.42
C LEU A 34 21.27 -23.61 16.26
N VAL A 35 22.43 -23.23 15.72
CA VAL A 35 22.75 -21.82 15.40
C VAL A 35 21.85 -21.30 14.28
N ALA A 36 21.60 -22.11 13.25
CA ALA A 36 20.65 -21.75 12.19
C ALA A 36 19.23 -21.56 12.78
N LEU A 37 18.77 -22.51 13.60
CA LEU A 37 17.47 -22.42 14.27
C LEU A 37 17.36 -21.20 15.19
N GLN A 38 18.44 -20.85 15.90
CA GLN A 38 18.51 -19.63 16.72
C GLN A 38 18.29 -18.37 15.88
N SER A 39 18.98 -18.26 14.73
CA SER A 39 18.84 -17.13 13.81
C SER A 39 17.42 -17.04 13.24
N GLU A 40 16.84 -18.16 12.84
CA GLU A 40 15.46 -18.22 12.34
C GLU A 40 14.44 -17.79 13.40
N LEU A 41 14.59 -18.25 14.64
CA LEU A 41 13.74 -17.84 15.76
C LEU A 41 13.87 -16.35 16.07
N GLN A 42 15.08 -15.79 16.04
CA GLN A 42 15.29 -14.35 16.24
C GLN A 42 14.59 -13.52 15.16
N GLN A 43 14.70 -13.93 13.90
CA GLN A 43 14.03 -13.27 12.79
C GLN A 43 12.50 -13.36 12.92
N LEU A 44 11.98 -14.54 13.31
CA LEU A 44 10.54 -14.74 13.51
C LEU A 44 10.00 -13.86 14.65
N ILE A 45 10.73 -13.76 15.77
CA ILE A 45 10.37 -12.88 16.89
C ILE A 45 10.31 -11.42 16.43
N GLN A 46 11.31 -10.97 15.67
CA GLN A 46 11.35 -9.61 15.15
C GLN A 46 10.13 -9.31 14.26
N LEU A 47 9.85 -10.17 13.27
CA LEU A 47 8.71 -9.99 12.37
C LEU A 47 7.36 -9.99 13.11
N THR A 48 7.25 -10.84 14.13
CA THR A 48 6.06 -10.93 14.98
C THR A 48 5.87 -9.65 15.78
N GLN A 49 6.94 -9.07 16.33
CA GLN A 49 6.91 -7.80 17.05
C GLN A 49 6.50 -6.64 16.14
N GLU A 50 7.10 -6.54 14.95
CA GLU A 50 6.76 -5.53 13.95
C GLU A 50 5.27 -5.63 13.52
N SER A 51 4.75 -6.85 13.42
CA SER A 51 3.34 -7.11 13.12
C SER A 51 2.39 -6.67 14.25
N ILE A 52 2.83 -6.77 15.51
CA ILE A 52 2.06 -6.26 16.66
C ILE A 52 2.09 -4.72 16.66
N ASP A 53 3.25 -4.13 16.46
CA ASP A 53 3.45 -2.68 16.54
C ASP A 53 2.69 -1.93 15.44
N THR A 54 2.60 -2.50 14.24
CA THR A 54 1.82 -1.95 13.12
C THR A 54 0.31 -2.12 13.30
N ALA A 55 -0.12 -3.11 14.10
CA ALA A 55 -1.53 -3.36 14.37
C ALA A 55 -2.10 -2.54 15.54
N VAL A 56 -1.26 -1.86 16.34
CA VAL A 56 -1.71 -0.90 17.36
C VAL A 56 -1.79 0.49 16.73
N PRO A 57 -2.98 1.07 16.51
CA PRO A 57 -3.08 2.46 16.08
C PRO A 57 -2.44 3.38 17.13
N LYS A 58 -1.50 4.22 16.70
CA LYS A 58 -0.91 5.30 17.52
C LYS A 58 -1.93 6.40 17.78
N ASP A 59 -2.97 6.09 18.53
CA ASP A 59 -3.73 7.11 19.26
C ASP A 59 -3.13 7.17 20.67
N ASN A 60 -2.82 8.39 21.13
CA ASN A 60 -2.17 8.74 22.42
C ASN A 60 -0.64 8.95 22.39
N ALA A 61 -0.20 10.00 21.68
CA ALA A 61 0.87 10.85 22.19
C ALA A 61 0.25 12.18 22.65
N THR A 62 -0.37 12.17 23.83
CA THR A 62 -0.78 13.39 24.53
C THR A 62 0.41 13.99 25.28
N ASP A 63 0.61 15.27 25.00
CA ASP A 63 1.01 16.32 25.95
C ASP A 63 2.46 16.31 26.46
N LYS A 64 3.32 16.98 25.69
CA LYS A 64 4.24 17.97 26.29
C LYS A 64 4.06 19.31 25.62
N THR A 65 3.29 20.13 26.32
CA THR A 65 3.19 21.57 26.26
C THR A 65 4.52 22.26 25.92
N ILE A 66 4.66 22.79 24.71
CA ILE A 66 5.38 24.07 24.48
C ILE A 66 4.47 24.91 23.58
N GLN A 67 3.80 25.88 24.21
CA GLN A 67 3.26 27.03 23.51
C GLN A 67 4.43 27.83 22.91
N ASN A 68 4.43 28.04 21.60
CA ASN A 68 4.43 29.38 20.99
C ASN A 68 4.59 29.32 19.47
N ASN A 69 3.54 29.79 18.79
CA ASN A 69 3.55 30.67 17.61
C ASN A 69 4.20 30.19 16.30
N ASN A 70 3.34 30.10 15.28
CA ASN A 70 3.68 30.12 13.84
C ASN A 70 4.45 28.93 13.30
N GLU A 71 3.92 27.72 13.49
CA GLU A 71 4.16 26.66 12.51
C GLU A 71 3.25 26.95 11.31
N LYS A 72 3.75 27.78 10.38
CA LYS A 72 3.44 27.53 8.97
C LYS A 72 3.94 26.11 8.75
N ASN A 73 3.01 25.18 8.55
CA ASN A 73 3.37 23.78 8.41
C ASN A 73 4.39 23.70 7.27
N ASP A 74 5.51 23.02 7.45
CA ASP A 74 6.47 22.80 6.36
C ASP A 74 5.76 22.23 5.10
N LEU A 75 4.66 21.50 5.32
CA LEU A 75 3.73 21.02 4.29
C LEU A 75 3.02 22.13 3.50
N ASP A 76 2.64 23.23 4.13
CA ASP A 76 1.99 24.37 3.45
C ASP A 76 2.98 25.09 2.53
N ASP A 77 4.25 25.17 2.93
CA ASP A 77 5.32 25.76 2.13
C ASP A 77 5.72 24.85 0.94
N GLU A 78 5.80 23.53 1.15
CA GLU A 78 6.01 22.56 0.06
C GLU A 78 4.84 22.55 -0.93
N TYR A 79 3.60 22.60 -0.41
CA TYR A 79 2.40 22.67 -1.24
C TYR A 79 2.38 23.97 -2.08
N ALA A 80 2.78 25.10 -1.50
CA ALA A 80 2.89 26.35 -2.23
C ALA A 80 3.93 26.28 -3.36
N LEU A 81 5.08 25.65 -3.11
CA LEU A 81 6.10 25.44 -4.15
C LEU A 81 5.58 24.56 -5.29
N PHE A 82 4.88 23.48 -4.96
CA PHE A 82 4.28 22.57 -5.95
C PHE A 82 3.25 23.28 -6.82
N MET A 83 2.34 24.04 -6.22
CA MET A 83 1.33 24.81 -6.95
C MET A 83 1.97 25.89 -7.85
N GLN A 84 3.07 26.49 -7.41
CA GLN A 84 3.82 27.46 -8.20
C GLN A 84 4.48 26.80 -9.43
N GLU A 85 5.03 25.60 -9.29
CA GLU A 85 5.64 24.85 -10.40
C GLU A 85 4.59 24.38 -11.41
N MET A 86 3.43 23.90 -10.93
CA MET A 86 2.30 23.53 -11.78
C MET A 86 1.76 24.72 -12.60
N ALA A 87 1.70 25.91 -11.98
CA ALA A 87 1.32 27.14 -12.68
C ALA A 87 2.32 27.54 -13.76
N LYS A 88 3.64 27.42 -13.49
CA LYS A 88 4.69 27.71 -14.48
C LYS A 88 4.67 26.76 -15.68
N THR A 89 4.25 25.51 -15.45
CA THR A 89 4.20 24.47 -16.48
C THR A 89 2.93 24.56 -17.34
N GLY A 90 2.02 25.49 -17.04
CA GLY A 90 0.75 25.69 -17.76
C GLY A 90 -0.26 24.56 -17.57
N VAL A 91 -0.01 23.66 -16.63
CA VAL A 91 -0.91 22.54 -16.27
C VAL A 91 -2.03 23.04 -15.37
N TYR A 92 -1.78 24.10 -14.60
CA TYR A 92 -2.75 24.68 -13.67
C TYR A 92 -2.80 26.20 -13.83
N ASP A 93 -3.82 26.71 -14.53
CA ASP A 93 -4.03 28.14 -14.69
C ASP A 93 -5.00 28.67 -13.63
N VAL A 94 -4.52 29.55 -12.74
CA VAL A 94 -5.29 30.07 -11.61
C VAL A 94 -6.41 31.01 -12.06
N ASP A 95 -6.29 31.56 -13.26
CA ASP A 95 -7.31 32.42 -13.89
C ASP A 95 -8.50 31.63 -14.46
N ASN A 96 -8.43 30.29 -14.49
CA ASN A 96 -9.53 29.43 -14.94
C ASN A 96 -10.45 28.98 -13.78
N ARG A 97 -10.73 29.88 -12.84
CA ARG A 97 -11.75 29.68 -11.80
C ARG A 97 -13.17 30.01 -12.28
N GLU A 98 -13.47 29.78 -13.55
CA GLU A 98 -14.86 29.76 -14.02
C GLU A 98 -15.08 28.62 -15.02
N LYS A 99 -15.97 27.71 -14.59
CA LYS A 99 -16.65 26.62 -15.29
C LYS A 99 -15.94 25.27 -15.32
N PRO A 100 -16.58 24.22 -14.77
CA PRO A 100 -16.31 22.88 -15.24
C PRO A 100 -16.85 22.82 -16.67
N GLU A 101 -16.00 22.83 -17.69
CA GLU A 101 -16.40 22.33 -19.01
C GLU A 101 -16.52 20.80 -18.95
N CYS A 102 -17.54 20.36 -18.22
CA CYS A 102 -18.30 19.19 -18.60
C CYS A 102 -19.31 19.68 -19.64
N SER A 103 -19.52 18.92 -20.72
CA SER A 103 -20.48 19.15 -21.81
C SER A 103 -19.95 19.92 -23.02
N LYS A 104 -19.26 19.21 -23.93
CA LYS A 104 -19.58 19.34 -25.35
C LYS A 104 -20.59 18.25 -25.70
N GLU A 105 -21.87 18.57 -25.48
CA GLU A 105 -22.96 17.89 -26.18
C GLU A 105 -22.78 18.18 -27.66
N ASN A 106 -22.48 17.16 -28.46
CA ASN A 106 -22.79 17.17 -29.86
C ASN A 106 -23.82 16.07 -30.09
N ASN A 107 -25.08 16.48 -30.14
CA ASN A 107 -26.19 15.64 -30.56
C ASN A 107 -25.98 15.23 -32.02
N GLN A 108 -25.72 13.95 -32.27
CA GLN A 108 -26.12 13.28 -33.51
C GLN A 108 -26.31 11.79 -33.25
N ASN A 109 -27.58 11.39 -33.20
CA ASN A 109 -28.00 9.99 -33.20
C ASN A 109 -27.46 9.27 -34.44
N GLU A 110 -26.80 8.14 -34.23
CA GLU A 110 -26.98 6.82 -34.88
C GLU A 110 -25.63 6.09 -35.04
N SER A 111 -25.53 4.93 -34.36
CA SER A 111 -24.42 3.95 -34.37
C SER A 111 -23.30 4.12 -33.33
N ASP A 112 -23.67 4.38 -32.07
CA ASP A 112 -22.77 4.69 -30.95
C ASP A 112 -22.11 3.47 -30.25
N SER A 113 -21.94 2.33 -30.94
CA SER A 113 -21.28 1.15 -30.36
C SER A 113 -19.79 1.04 -30.66
N SER A 114 -19.25 1.83 -31.59
CA SER A 114 -17.81 1.78 -31.93
C SER A 114 -16.95 2.75 -31.11
N ASP A 115 -17.51 3.87 -30.65
CA ASP A 115 -16.71 4.93 -30.00
C ASP A 115 -16.05 4.45 -28.70
N ILE A 116 -16.75 3.65 -27.89
CA ILE A 116 -16.18 3.18 -26.62
C ILE A 116 -15.09 2.12 -26.80
N GLU A 117 -15.17 1.28 -27.83
CA GLU A 117 -14.14 0.26 -28.08
C GLU A 117 -12.84 0.89 -28.54
N ASP A 118 -12.93 1.90 -29.40
CA ASP A 118 -11.78 2.67 -29.86
C ASP A 118 -11.14 3.48 -28.73
N GLU A 119 -11.94 4.11 -27.86
CA GLU A 119 -11.46 4.78 -26.66
C GLU A 119 -10.76 3.82 -25.69
N LEU A 120 -11.34 2.66 -25.42
CA LEU A 120 -10.72 1.66 -24.54
C LEU A 120 -9.42 1.12 -25.14
N ALA A 121 -9.35 0.93 -26.46
CA ALA A 121 -8.12 0.51 -27.13
C ALA A 121 -6.96 1.50 -26.91
N THR A 122 -7.24 2.81 -26.74
CA THR A 122 -6.20 3.79 -26.41
C THR A 122 -5.57 3.58 -25.03
N LEU A 123 -6.28 2.91 -24.11
CA LEU A 123 -5.78 2.62 -22.77
C LEU A 123 -4.69 1.53 -22.78
N LEU A 124 -4.59 0.74 -23.86
CA LEU A 124 -3.60 -0.32 -23.99
C LEU A 124 -2.17 0.25 -23.86
N GLY A 125 -1.40 -0.29 -22.91
CA GLY A 125 -0.05 0.19 -22.62
C GLY A 125 0.02 1.45 -21.74
N MET A 126 -1.11 2.05 -21.36
CA MET A 126 -1.12 3.16 -20.41
C MET A 126 -0.84 2.68 -18.98
N LYS A 127 -0.11 3.50 -18.21
CA LYS A 127 0.18 3.25 -16.80
C LYS A 127 -1.05 3.60 -15.95
N CYS A 128 -1.46 2.69 -15.08
CA CYS A 128 -2.54 2.89 -14.13
C CYS A 128 -2.08 2.57 -12.70
N ALA A 129 -2.86 3.00 -11.72
CA ALA A 129 -2.66 2.64 -10.32
C ALA A 129 -3.73 1.62 -9.92
N VAL A 130 -3.31 0.49 -9.34
CA VAL A 130 -4.21 -0.61 -8.95
C VAL A 130 -3.98 -0.99 -7.50
N TYR A 131 -5.05 -1.33 -6.79
CA TYR A 131 -4.94 -1.94 -5.48
C TYR A 131 -4.55 -3.40 -5.62
N HIS A 132 -3.48 -3.79 -4.95
CA HIS A 132 -3.03 -5.17 -4.88
C HIS A 132 -3.02 -5.64 -3.43
N THR A 133 -3.64 -6.79 -3.19
CA THR A 133 -3.60 -7.50 -1.90
C THR A 133 -2.88 -8.82 -2.09
N HIS A 134 -1.82 -9.05 -1.32
CA HIS A 134 -1.15 -10.36 -1.33
C HIS A 134 -2.08 -11.44 -0.76
N LYS A 135 -2.08 -12.62 -1.41
CA LYS A 135 -2.90 -13.79 -1.05
C LYS A 135 -2.68 -14.33 0.38
N TRP A 136 -1.62 -13.91 1.06
CA TRP A 136 -1.29 -14.33 2.42
C TRP A 136 -1.59 -13.28 3.48
N GLY A 137 -2.45 -12.30 3.14
CA GLY A 137 -2.79 -11.21 4.04
C GLY A 137 -1.82 -10.04 3.90
N GLY A 138 -2.36 -8.85 4.17
CA GLY A 138 -1.68 -7.57 3.98
C GLY A 138 -2.71 -6.48 3.68
N GLN A 139 -2.41 -5.24 4.02
CA GLN A 139 -3.27 -4.12 3.66
C GLN A 139 -3.23 -3.89 2.13
N PRO A 140 -4.37 -3.58 1.48
CA PRO A 140 -4.37 -3.21 0.07
C PRO A 140 -3.43 -2.02 -0.16
N SER A 141 -2.43 -2.20 -1.01
CA SER A 141 -1.49 -1.13 -1.35
C SER A 141 -1.56 -0.82 -2.83
N LEU A 142 -1.39 0.47 -3.12
CA LEU A 142 -1.49 1.01 -4.47
C LEU A 142 -0.20 0.72 -5.23
N HIS A 143 -0.31 0.05 -6.37
CA HIS A 143 0.81 -0.31 -7.22
C HIS A 143 0.66 0.28 -8.60
N ASN A 144 1.80 0.59 -9.22
CA ASN A 144 1.86 0.92 -10.64
C ASN A 144 1.63 -0.34 -11.46
N ALA A 145 0.66 -0.28 -12.37
CA ALA A 145 0.34 -1.32 -13.31
C ALA A 145 0.23 -0.73 -14.73
N MET A 146 0.07 -1.60 -15.72
CA MET A 146 -0.10 -1.21 -17.12
C MET A 146 -1.22 -2.05 -17.72
N VAL A 147 -2.05 -1.44 -18.57
CA VAL A 147 -3.14 -2.14 -19.24
C VAL A 147 -2.55 -3.05 -20.33
N SER A 148 -2.72 -4.36 -20.19
CA SER A 148 -2.16 -5.34 -21.13
C SER A 148 -3.13 -5.76 -22.23
N ALA A 149 -4.44 -5.66 -22.00
CA ALA A 149 -5.47 -6.05 -22.95
C ALA A 149 -6.79 -5.39 -22.57
N VAL A 150 -7.63 -5.16 -23.57
CA VAL A 150 -9.03 -4.77 -23.42
C VAL A 150 -9.86 -5.89 -24.03
N ILE A 151 -10.80 -6.43 -23.26
CA ILE A 151 -11.71 -7.47 -23.72
C ILE A 151 -12.97 -6.78 -24.26
N PRO A 152 -13.36 -7.03 -25.52
CA PRO A 152 -14.61 -6.49 -26.06
C PRO A 152 -15.80 -6.96 -25.25
N ARG A 153 -16.84 -6.12 -25.19
CA ARG A 153 -18.08 -6.43 -24.48
C ARG A 153 -18.71 -7.70 -25.05
N GLN A 154 -18.99 -8.67 -24.21
CA GLN A 154 -19.75 -9.86 -24.59
C GLN A 154 -21.22 -9.65 -24.20
N ASP A 155 -22.15 -10.09 -25.06
CA ASP A 155 -23.60 -9.93 -24.80
C ASP A 155 -24.06 -10.63 -23.50
N ASP A 156 -23.27 -11.58 -23.01
CA ASP A 156 -23.50 -12.37 -21.80
C ASP A 156 -22.79 -11.83 -20.54
N ASP A 157 -22.18 -10.63 -20.58
CA ASP A 157 -21.53 -9.97 -19.43
C ASP A 157 -22.56 -9.48 -18.39
N GLN A 158 -23.26 -10.42 -17.76
CA GLN A 158 -24.00 -10.17 -16.53
C GLN A 158 -22.99 -10.29 -15.40
N PHE A 159 -22.60 -9.15 -14.81
CA PHE A 159 -21.74 -9.02 -13.61
C PHE A 159 -22.33 -9.73 -12.38
N LYS A 160 -22.48 -11.06 -12.44
CA LYS A 160 -23.04 -11.91 -11.38
C LYS A 160 -22.05 -12.14 -10.24
N ASP A 161 -20.78 -11.83 -10.46
CA ASP A 161 -19.70 -12.08 -9.51
C ASP A 161 -19.45 -10.88 -8.56
N LEU A 162 -20.29 -9.85 -8.62
CA LEU A 162 -20.18 -8.61 -7.81
C LEU A 162 -21.22 -8.51 -6.67
N GLN A 163 -21.79 -9.65 -6.23
CA GLN A 163 -22.70 -9.72 -5.07
C GLN A 163 -22.06 -10.39 -3.85
#